data_AF-A0A526V7L1-F1
#
_entry.id   AF-A0A526V7L1-F1
#
_cell.length_a   1.000
_cell.length_b   1.000
_cell.length_c   1.000
_cell.angle_alpha   90.00
_cell.angle_beta   90.00
_cell.angle_gamma   90.00
#
_symmetry.space_group_name_H-M   'P 1'
#
loop_
_entity.id
_entity.type
_entity.pdbx_description
1 polymer ?
#
loop_
_entity_poly.entity_id
_entity_poly.type
_entity_poly.pdbx_seq_one_letter_code
_entity_poly.pdbx_strand_id
1 'polypeptide(L)'
;DSFGHASGDRVIETFAGFLREAAAAHHVAGRIGGEEFAIILPGTNLAAARLFAEGTRSAFGGLPIDGLPADSRCTASFGVAELHPSEDFADLMRRADQALYQAKNAGRDCVRVSAGPVGNWSSAGMEARAISGKV
;
A
#
# COMPACT_ATOMS: atom_id res chain seq x y z
N ASP A 1 -13.36 -17.85 -0.37
CA ASP A 1 -13.33 -18.38 1.00
C ASP A 1 -12.95 -19.87 1.03
N SER A 2 -12.01 -20.30 0.18
CA SER A 2 -11.85 -21.71 -0.20
C SER A 2 -10.76 -22.48 0.57
N PHE A 3 -10.01 -21.83 1.46
CA PHE A 3 -8.83 -22.43 2.11
C PHE A 3 -8.80 -22.28 3.65
N GLY A 4 -9.90 -21.82 4.26
CA GLY A 4 -10.02 -21.67 5.72
C GLY A 4 -9.20 -20.51 6.31
N HIS A 5 -9.52 -20.14 7.56
CA HIS A 5 -8.93 -19.00 8.26
C HIS A 5 -7.39 -19.07 8.34
N ALA A 6 -6.84 -20.27 8.58
CA ALA A 6 -5.40 -20.48 8.69
C ALA A 6 -4.62 -20.11 7.42
N SER A 7 -5.21 -20.31 6.23
CA SER A 7 -4.57 -19.93 4.97
C SER A 7 -4.59 -18.41 4.77
N GLY A 8 -5.65 -17.73 5.22
CA GLY A 8 -5.73 -16.27 5.25
C GLY A 8 -4.69 -15.66 6.18
N ASP A 9 -4.54 -16.21 7.39
CA ASP A 9 -3.53 -15.78 8.36
C ASP A 9 -2.11 -15.89 7.77
N ARG A 10 -1.82 -17.00 7.08
CA ARG A 10 -0.53 -17.24 6.44
C ARG A 10 -0.21 -16.21 5.36
N VAL A 11 -1.21 -15.85 4.55
CA VAL A 11 -1.10 -14.82 3.52
C VAL A 11 -0.78 -13.47 4.15
N ILE A 12 -1.48 -13.12 5.23
CA ILE A 12 -1.29 -11.88 6.00
C ILE A 12 0.10 -11.84 6.64
N GLU A 13 0.54 -12.92 7.28
CA GLU A 13 1.88 -13.04 7.88
C GLU A 13 2.98 -12.88 6.83
N THR A 14 2.82 -13.55 5.69
CA THR A 14 3.78 -13.48 4.58
C THR A 14 3.86 -12.06 4.03
N PHE A 15 2.72 -11.41 3.80
CA PHE A 15 2.67 -10.04 3.33
C PHE A 15 3.28 -9.05 4.34
N ALA A 16 3.01 -9.23 5.63
CA ALA A 16 3.59 -8.39 6.69
C ALA A 16 5.12 -8.52 6.74
N GLY A 17 5.65 -9.74 6.65
CA GLY A 17 7.08 -10.00 6.57
C GLY A 17 7.71 -9.35 5.33
N PHE A 18 7.09 -9.54 4.18
CA PHE A 18 7.52 -8.96 2.91
C PHE A 18 7.53 -7.41 2.94
N LEU A 19 6.47 -6.77 3.44
CA LEU A 19 6.42 -5.31 3.56
C LEU A 19 7.51 -4.78 4.49
N ARG A 20 7.80 -5.49 5.58
CA ARG A 20 8.87 -5.12 6.52
C ARG A 20 10.25 -5.19 5.86
N GLU A 21 10.49 -6.19 5.01
CA GLU A 21 11.75 -6.33 4.26
C GLU A 21 11.88 -5.32 3.12
N ALA A 22 10.77 -4.97 2.47
CA ALA A 22 10.75 -3.95 1.42
C ALA A 22 10.91 -2.51 1.96
N ALA A 23 10.55 -2.28 3.24
CA ALA A 23 10.64 -0.98 3.88
C ALA A 23 12.10 -0.57 4.17
N ALA A 24 12.50 0.64 3.76
CA ALA A 24 13.75 1.23 4.18
C ALA A 24 13.69 1.62 5.67
N ALA A 25 14.85 1.86 6.29
CA ALA A 25 14.95 2.15 7.74
C ALA A 25 14.13 3.37 8.22
N HIS A 26 13.83 4.31 7.33
CA HIS A 26 13.03 5.50 7.62
C HIS A 26 11.56 5.37 7.18
N HIS A 27 11.19 4.26 6.56
CA HIS A 27 9.79 3.96 6.25
C HIS A 27 9.10 3.37 7.48
N VAL A 28 7.80 3.63 7.62
CA VAL A 28 6.99 3.10 8.72
C VAL A 28 5.88 2.25 8.14
N ALA A 29 5.97 0.93 8.28
CA ALA A 29 4.91 -0.01 7.89
C ALA A 29 4.07 -0.42 9.10
N GLY A 30 2.76 -0.59 8.90
CA GLY A 30 1.84 -1.01 9.94
C GLY A 30 0.60 -1.72 9.40
N ARG A 31 0.03 -2.60 10.21
CA ARG A 31 -1.27 -3.24 9.95
C ARG A 31 -2.36 -2.40 10.63
N ILE A 32 -3.32 -1.93 9.84
CA ILE A 32 -4.38 -1.00 10.28
C ILE A 32 -5.66 -1.77 10.61
N GLY A 33 -5.87 -2.93 9.98
CA GLY A 33 -7.06 -3.75 10.14
C GLY A 33 -6.79 -5.22 9.83
N GLY A 34 -7.86 -6.00 9.62
CA GLY A 34 -7.79 -7.44 9.38
C GLY A 34 -6.80 -7.80 8.27
N GLU A 35 -7.02 -7.32 7.05
CA GLU A 35 -6.13 -7.59 5.90
C GLU A 35 -5.55 -6.28 5.31
N GLU A 36 -5.58 -5.21 6.11
CA GLU A 36 -5.28 -3.84 5.70
C GLU A 36 -3.96 -3.36 6.28
N PHE A 37 -3.08 -2.86 5.41
CA PHE A 37 -1.74 -2.41 5.74
C PHE A 37 -1.53 -0.99 5.21
N ALA A 38 -0.71 -0.21 5.90
CA ALA A 38 -0.17 1.04 5.39
C ALA A 38 1.35 1.05 5.52
N ILE A 39 1.99 1.79 4.62
CA ILE A 39 3.39 2.17 4.72
C ILE A 39 3.55 3.66 4.46
N ILE A 40 4.27 4.33 5.36
CA ILE A 40 4.64 5.74 5.24
C ILE A 40 6.04 5.84 4.65
N LEU A 41 6.19 6.65 3.60
CA LEU A 41 7.44 6.84 2.87
C LEU A 41 7.92 8.31 2.98
N PRO A 42 8.61 8.72 4.05
CA PRO A 42 9.16 10.08 4.15
C PRO A 42 10.09 10.41 2.96
N GLY A 43 10.11 11.67 2.52
CA GLY A 43 11.02 12.12 1.44
C GLY A 43 10.76 11.59 0.03
N THR A 44 9.65 10.90 -0.23
CA THR A 44 9.47 10.10 -1.47
C THR A 44 8.37 10.62 -2.40
N ASN A 45 8.65 11.39 -3.48
CA ASN A 45 7.64 11.94 -4.40
C ASN A 45 6.53 10.95 -4.89
N LEU A 46 5.34 11.42 -5.31
CA LEU A 46 4.21 10.55 -5.69
C LEU A 46 4.60 9.52 -6.76
N ALA A 47 5.46 9.91 -7.70
CA ALA A 47 5.95 9.02 -8.74
C ALA A 47 6.83 7.89 -8.16
N ALA A 48 7.77 8.22 -7.26
CA ALA A 48 8.60 7.25 -6.57
C ALA A 48 7.78 6.34 -5.65
N ALA A 49 6.80 6.88 -4.93
CA ALA A 49 5.88 6.11 -4.10
C ALA A 49 5.04 5.13 -4.93
N ARG A 50 4.58 5.56 -6.11
CA ARG A 50 3.90 4.68 -7.07
C ARG A 50 4.82 3.56 -7.57
N LEU A 51 6.07 3.87 -7.91
CA LEU A 51 7.05 2.87 -8.34
C LEU A 51 7.32 1.83 -7.24
N PHE A 52 7.46 2.28 -6.00
CA PHE A 52 7.57 1.40 -4.84
C PHE A 52 6.35 0.48 -4.69
N ALA A 53 5.14 1.03 -4.83
CA ALA A 53 3.90 0.25 -4.77
C ALA A 53 3.79 -0.78 -5.90
N GLU A 54 4.16 -0.43 -7.14
CA GLU A 54 4.17 -1.37 -8.27
C GLU A 54 5.20 -2.47 -8.08
N GLY A 55 6.40 -2.13 -7.58
CA GLY A 55 7.44 -3.12 -7.25
C GLY A 55 6.95 -4.09 -6.18
N THR A 56 6.40 -3.56 -5.09
CA THR A 56 5.80 -4.32 -3.98
C THR A 56 4.70 -5.25 -4.49
N ARG A 57 3.78 -4.73 -5.33
CA ARG A 57 2.70 -5.51 -5.94
C ARG A 57 3.22 -6.68 -6.78
N SER A 58 4.15 -6.38 -7.69
CA SER A 58 4.69 -7.39 -8.61
C SER A 58 5.47 -8.47 -7.87
N ALA A 59 6.28 -8.09 -6.89
CA ALA A 59 7.10 -9.03 -6.12
C ALA A 59 6.24 -9.92 -5.22
N PHE A 60 5.25 -9.35 -4.51
CA PHE A 60 4.33 -10.16 -3.71
C PHE A 60 3.52 -11.13 -4.58
N GLY A 61 3.10 -10.70 -5.76
CA GLY A 61 2.36 -11.52 -6.73
C GLY A 61 3.12 -12.74 -7.27
N GLY A 62 4.42 -12.86 -7.00
CA GLY A 62 5.25 -14.02 -7.34
C GLY A 62 5.80 -14.76 -6.13
N LEU A 63 5.43 -14.37 -4.92
CA LEU A 63 5.95 -14.95 -3.68
C LEU A 63 5.17 -16.24 -3.34
N PRO A 64 5.83 -17.41 -3.22
CA PRO A 64 5.17 -18.61 -2.74
C PRO A 64 4.79 -18.43 -1.27
N ILE A 65 3.61 -18.93 -0.90
CA ILE A 65 3.09 -18.88 0.47
C ILE A 65 2.94 -20.31 0.98
N ASP A 66 3.68 -20.62 2.04
CA ASP A 66 3.70 -21.94 2.65
C ASP A 66 2.30 -22.43 3.03
N GLY A 67 1.92 -23.62 2.56
CA GLY A 67 0.60 -24.20 2.87
C GLY A 67 -0.47 -23.85 1.84
N LEU A 68 -0.16 -23.02 0.85
CA LEU A 68 -0.95 -22.89 -0.37
C LEU A 68 -0.34 -23.75 -1.50
N PRO A 69 -1.17 -24.23 -2.45
CA PRO A 69 -0.68 -24.86 -3.68
C PRO A 69 0.34 -24.00 -4.42
N ALA A 70 1.33 -24.63 -5.07
CA ALA A 70 2.43 -23.92 -5.74
C ALA A 70 1.97 -23.00 -6.91
N ASP A 71 0.79 -23.24 -7.45
CA ASP A 71 0.12 -22.45 -8.49
C ASP A 71 -0.81 -21.36 -7.93
N SER A 72 -0.96 -21.28 -6.60
CA SER A 72 -1.76 -20.24 -5.96
C SER A 72 -1.06 -18.89 -6.07
N ARG A 73 -1.76 -17.93 -6.68
CA ARG A 73 -1.28 -16.56 -6.80
C ARG A 73 -2.05 -15.64 -5.88
N CYS A 74 -1.39 -15.18 -4.81
CA CYS A 74 -1.89 -14.10 -3.98
C CYS A 74 -1.46 -12.75 -4.57
N THR A 75 -2.34 -11.76 -4.51
CA THR A 75 -2.08 -10.43 -5.09
C THR A 75 -2.50 -9.37 -4.10
N ALA A 76 -1.92 -8.17 -4.20
CA ALA A 76 -2.33 -7.04 -3.38
C ALA A 76 -2.69 -5.86 -4.29
N SER A 77 -3.65 -5.04 -3.85
CA SER A 77 -3.97 -3.77 -4.51
C SER A 77 -3.48 -2.61 -3.66
N PHE A 78 -3.08 -1.51 -4.29
CA PHE A 78 -2.50 -0.37 -3.58
C PHE A 78 -3.17 0.94 -3.99
N GLY A 79 -3.45 1.76 -2.99
CA GLY A 79 -3.78 3.17 -3.14
C GLY A 79 -2.62 4.03 -2.63
N VAL A 80 -2.17 4.97 -3.45
CA VAL A 80 -1.00 5.80 -3.14
C VAL A 80 -1.40 7.27 -3.12
N ALA A 81 -0.94 7.99 -2.11
CA ALA A 81 -1.19 9.40 -1.92
C ALA A 81 0.07 10.13 -1.43
N GLU A 82 0.27 11.36 -1.92
CA GLU A 82 1.28 12.30 -1.41
C GLU A 82 0.61 13.33 -0.52
N LEU A 83 1.21 13.70 0.62
CA LEU A 83 0.70 14.72 1.52
C LEU A 83 0.99 16.10 0.95
N HIS A 84 -0.04 16.95 0.88
CA HIS A 84 0.14 18.36 0.58
C HIS A 84 0.30 19.20 1.84
N PRO A 85 0.94 20.39 1.74
CA PRO A 85 1.11 21.29 2.87
C PRO A 85 -0.20 21.76 3.53
N SER A 86 -1.31 21.72 2.79
CA SER A 86 -2.65 22.11 3.27
C SER A 86 -3.44 20.95 3.90
N GLU A 87 -2.85 19.76 3.97
CA GLU A 87 -3.52 18.55 4.41
C GLU A 87 -2.90 18.03 5.71
N ASP A 88 -3.70 17.34 6.51
CA ASP A 88 -3.20 16.57 7.62
C ASP A 88 -3.02 15.09 7.25
N PHE A 89 -2.55 14.32 8.21
CA PHE A 89 -2.36 12.88 8.04
C PHE A 89 -3.67 12.13 7.76
N ALA A 90 -4.79 12.59 8.31
CA ALA A 90 -6.09 11.96 8.11
C ALA A 90 -6.57 12.13 6.66
N ASP A 91 -6.39 13.31 6.08
CA ASP A 91 -6.67 13.58 4.68
C ASP A 91 -5.81 12.74 3.74
N LEU A 92 -4.53 12.61 4.04
CA LEU A 92 -3.61 11.73 3.32
C LEU A 92 -4.10 10.28 3.33
N MET A 93 -4.43 9.75 4.50
CA MET A 93 -4.91 8.37 4.65
C MET A 93 -6.23 8.15 3.91
N ARG A 94 -7.16 9.11 3.99
CA ARG A 94 -8.44 9.06 3.27
C ARG A 94 -8.24 9.02 1.75
N ARG A 95 -7.31 9.81 1.20
CA ARG A 95 -6.99 9.79 -0.24
C ARG A 95 -6.31 8.49 -0.66
N ALA A 96 -5.39 7.96 0.16
CA ALA A 96 -4.77 6.67 -0.10
C ALA A 96 -5.84 5.55 -0.14
N ASP A 97 -6.77 5.55 0.82
CA ASP A 97 -7.87 4.57 0.85
C ASP A 97 -8.83 4.72 -0.33
N GLN A 98 -9.19 5.95 -0.72
CA GLN A 98 -10.02 6.19 -1.89
C GLN A 98 -9.35 5.68 -3.18
N ALA A 99 -8.03 5.88 -3.33
CA ALA A 99 -7.28 5.32 -4.44
C ALA A 99 -7.28 3.77 -4.39
N LEU A 100 -7.11 3.18 -3.21
CA LEU A 100 -7.14 1.73 -3.03
C LEU A 100 -8.53 1.16 -3.40
N TYR A 101 -9.60 1.85 -3.03
CA TYR A 101 -10.96 1.49 -3.42
C TYR A 101 -11.12 1.50 -4.96
N GLN A 102 -10.58 2.52 -5.64
CA GLN A 102 -10.56 2.56 -7.11
C GLN A 102 -9.77 1.39 -7.72
N ALA A 103 -8.65 0.98 -7.10
CA ALA A 103 -7.86 -0.16 -7.56
C ALA A 103 -8.67 -1.47 -7.48
N LYS A 104 -9.39 -1.68 -6.38
CA LYS A 104 -10.27 -2.84 -6.20
C LYS A 104 -11.40 -2.86 -7.23
N ASN A 105 -12.04 -1.72 -7.47
CA ASN A 105 -13.11 -1.60 -8.46
C ASN A 105 -12.61 -1.74 -9.91
N ALA A 106 -11.35 -1.45 -10.17
CA ALA A 106 -10.73 -1.61 -11.48
C ALA A 106 -10.25 -3.04 -11.77
N GLY A 107 -10.59 -4.02 -10.93
CA GLY A 107 -10.24 -5.42 -11.14
C GLY A 107 -9.20 -5.99 -10.16
N ARG A 108 -8.77 -5.22 -9.15
CA ARG A 108 -7.70 -5.60 -8.19
C ARG A 108 -6.35 -5.78 -8.89
N ASP A 109 -5.35 -6.31 -8.17
CA ASP A 109 -3.95 -6.50 -8.62
C ASP A 109 -3.40 -5.28 -9.38
N CYS A 110 -3.67 -4.08 -8.88
CA CYS A 110 -3.20 -2.85 -9.50
C CYS A 110 -2.95 -1.75 -8.48
N VAL A 111 -2.22 -0.73 -8.93
CA VAL A 111 -1.97 0.50 -8.19
C VAL A 111 -2.85 1.62 -8.74
N ARG A 112 -3.42 2.42 -7.84
CA ARG A 112 -4.06 3.70 -8.16
C ARG A 112 -3.43 4.80 -7.32
N VAL A 113 -3.40 5.99 -7.89
CA VAL A 113 -2.83 7.18 -7.26
C VAL A 113 -3.91 8.22 -7.07
N SER A 114 -3.90 8.92 -5.94
CA SER A 114 -4.66 10.13 -5.74
C SER A 114 -3.70 11.32 -5.73
N ALA A 115 -3.73 12.12 -6.80
CA ALA A 115 -3.13 13.44 -6.78
C ALA A 115 -3.95 14.31 -5.82
N GLY A 116 -3.28 15.07 -4.95
CA GLY A 116 -3.97 16.00 -4.05
C GLY A 116 -4.75 17.07 -4.84
N PRO A 117 -5.60 17.87 -4.14
CA PRO A 117 -6.26 18.99 -4.77
C PRO A 117 -5.21 19.95 -5.38
N VAL A 118 -5.37 20.30 -6.65
CA VAL A 118 -4.55 21.32 -7.32
C VAL A 118 -4.84 22.68 -6.66
N GLY A 119 -3.98 23.11 -5.72
CA GLY A 119 -4.09 24.38 -5.00
C GLY A 119 -2.77 25.15 -5.00
N ASN A 120 -2.85 26.47 -5.26
CA ASN A 120 -1.72 27.39 -5.44
C ASN A 120 -0.65 27.30 -4.33
N TRP A 121 0.60 27.23 -4.76
CA TRP A 121 1.79 26.99 -3.92
C TRP A 121 2.16 28.19 -3.03
N SER A 122 2.51 27.90 -1.77
CA SER A 122 3.41 28.70 -0.93
C SER A 122 4.12 27.76 0.05
N SER A 123 5.45 27.82 0.07
CA SER A 123 6.37 26.83 0.66
C SER A 123 6.54 26.94 2.18
N ALA A 124 6.32 25.84 2.91
CA ALA A 124 7.11 25.41 4.08
C ALA A 124 6.67 24.02 4.62
N GLY A 125 7.62 23.08 4.66
CA GLY A 125 7.79 21.92 5.55
C GLY A 125 6.60 21.15 6.16
N MET A 126 6.37 19.93 5.66
CA MET A 126 6.41 18.65 6.42
C MET A 126 6.09 17.47 5.49
N GLU A 127 6.91 16.41 5.51
CA GLU A 127 6.84 15.31 4.55
C GLU A 127 6.48 13.98 5.24
N ALA A 128 5.23 13.56 5.11
CA ALA A 128 4.80 12.18 5.36
C ALA A 128 3.95 11.75 4.17
N ARG A 129 4.08 10.52 3.67
CA ARG A 129 3.37 10.07 2.47
C ARG A 129 2.86 8.68 2.70
N ALA A 130 1.63 8.38 2.33
CA ALA A 130 1.00 7.13 2.69
C ALA A 130 0.71 6.28 1.46
N ILE A 131 1.05 5.01 1.59
CA ILE A 131 0.58 3.94 0.73
C ILE A 131 -0.35 3.10 1.60
N SER A 132 -1.56 2.87 1.13
CA SER A 132 -2.49 1.89 1.71
C SER A 132 -2.56 0.67 0.80
N GLY A 133 -2.38 -0.51 1.36
CA GLY A 133 -2.40 -1.79 0.67
C GLY A 133 -3.40 -2.74 1.31
N LYS A 134 -4.11 -3.52 0.49
CA LYS A 134 -4.97 -4.61 0.95
C LYS A 134 -4.62 -5.89 0.22
N VAL A 135 -4.43 -6.95 0.99
CA VAL A 135 -4.13 -8.31 0.54
C VAL A 135 -5.41 -9.04 0.16
#